data_AF-A0A3D3VST7-F1
#
_entry.id   AF-A0A3D3VST7-F1
#
_cell.length_a   1.000
_cell.length_b   1.000
_cell.length_c   1.000
_cell.angle_alpha   90.00
_cell.angle_beta   90.00
_cell.angle_gamma   90.00
#
_symmetry.space_group_name_H-M   'P 1'
#
loop_
_entity.id
_entity.type
_entity.pdbx_description
1 polymer ?
#
loop_
_entity_poly.entity_id
_entity_poly.type
_entity_poly.pdbx_seq_one_letter_code
_entity_poly.pdbx_strand_id
1 'polypeptide(L)' 'MRFSSLIFGLFLFSLGIAMTMKANLGFAPWDVFHQGITNIIGLSIGNVSIMIGLFICVGVALAGEKEGMG' A
#
# COMPACT_ATOMS: atom_id res chain seq x y z
N MET A 1 14.80 -22.77 -3.47
CA MET A 1 13.67 -22.85 -4.43
C MET A 1 12.36 -22.24 -3.88
N ARG A 2 11.98 -22.43 -2.60
CA ARG A 2 10.72 -21.89 -2.04
C ARG A 2 10.63 -20.35 -2.02
N PHE A 3 11.71 -19.66 -1.64
CA PHE A 3 11.74 -18.19 -1.61
C PHE A 3 11.57 -17.56 -2.99
N SER A 4 12.16 -18.14 -4.03
CA SER A 4 12.03 -17.65 -5.41
C SER A 4 10.58 -17.71 -5.89
N SER A 5 9.85 -18.79 -5.57
CA SER A 5 8.43 -18.91 -5.88
C SER A 5 7.55 -17.92 -5.12
N LEU A 6 7.89 -17.59 -3.87
CA LEU A 6 7.19 -16.58 -3.08
C LEU A 6 7.38 -15.17 -3.66
N ILE A 7 8.63 -14.80 -3.97
CA ILE A 7 8.93 -13.49 -4.57
C ILE A 7 8.25 -13.37 -5.93
N PHE A 8 8.29 -14.43 -6.74
CA PHE A 8 7.62 -14.44 -8.04
C PHE A 8 6.09 -14.34 -7.92
N GLY A 9 5.49 -15.06 -6.98
CA GLY A 9 4.05 -14.96 -6.70
C GLY A 9 3.66 -13.56 -6.22
N LEU A 10 4.44 -12.96 -5.33
CA LEU A 10 4.19 -11.60 -4.83
C LEU A 10 4.35 -10.54 -5.94
N PHE A 11 5.30 -10.75 -6.85
CA PHE A 11 5.46 -9.91 -8.03
C PHE A 11 4.24 -9.99 -8.96
N LEU A 12 3.78 -11.20 -9.29
CA LEU A 12 2.58 -11.41 -10.11
C LEU A 12 1.33 -10.79 -9.48
N PHE A 13 1.18 -10.93 -8.16
CA PHE A 13 0.07 -10.33 -7.42
C PHE A 13 0.10 -8.80 -7.50
N SER A 14 1.26 -8.19 -7.24
CA SER A 14 1.45 -6.74 -7.33
C SER A 14 1.21 -6.22 -8.75
N LEU A 15 1.62 -6.99 -9.76
CA LEU A 15 1.38 -6.65 -11.17
C LEU A 15 -0.12 -6.66 -11.49
N GLY A 16 -0.87 -7.65 -11.00
CA GLY A 16 -2.33 -7.71 -11.16
C GLY A 16 -3.04 -6.52 -10.52
N ILE A 17 -2.62 -6.12 -9.33
CA ILE A 17 -3.14 -4.91 -8.66
C ILE A 17 -2.83 -3.67 -9.51
N ALA A 18 -1.58 -3.48 -9.95
CA ALA A 18 -1.19 -2.34 -10.77
C ALA A 18 -1.95 -2.25 -12.11
N MET A 19 -2.21 -3.40 -12.74
CA MET A 19 -3.03 -3.47 -13.97
C MET A 19 -4.48 -3.07 -13.69
N THR A 20 -5.05 -3.57 -12.60
CA THR A 20 -6.40 -3.20 -12.16
C THR A 20 -6.46 -1.70 -11.91
N MET A 21 -5.50 -1.15 -11.17
CA MET A 21 -5.33 0.30 -10.90
C MET A 21 -5.30 1.14 -12.17
N LYS A 22 -4.59 0.71 -13.21
CA LYS A 22 -4.59 1.40 -14.51
C LYS A 22 -5.92 1.27 -15.26
N ALA A 23 -6.62 0.15 -15.11
CA ALA A 23 -7.86 -0.13 -15.82
C ALA A 23 -9.07 0.67 -15.30
N ASN A 24 -8.93 1.50 -14.25
CA ASN A 24 -10.01 2.32 -13.66
C ASN A 24 -11.29 1.52 -13.32
N LEU A 25 -11.13 0.24 -13.00
CA LEU A 25 -12.25 -0.68 -12.69
C LEU A 25 -12.92 -0.40 -11.33
N GLY A 26 -12.47 0.63 -10.61
CA GLY A 26 -12.82 0.90 -9.22
C GLY A 26 -11.86 0.18 -8.28
N PHE A 27 -11.29 0.93 -7.33
CA PHE A 27 -10.31 0.42 -6.35
C PHE A 27 -10.88 0.49 -4.95
N ALA A 28 -10.28 -0.27 -4.03
CA ALA A 28 -10.60 -0.11 -2.63
C ALA A 28 -10.38 1.36 -2.22
N PRO A 29 -11.21 1.92 -1.32
CA PRO A 29 -11.07 3.31 -0.88
C PRO A 29 -9.66 3.61 -0.35
N TRP A 30 -8.97 2.60 0.19
CA TRP A 30 -7.58 2.67 0.57
C TRP A 30 -6.64 2.95 -0.60
N ASP A 31 -6.75 2.22 -1.71
CA ASP A 31 -5.94 2.47 -2.91
C ASP A 31 -6.26 3.83 -3.54
N VAL A 32 -7.52 4.26 -3.50
CA VAL A 32 -7.94 5.59 -3.97
C VAL A 32 -7.33 6.70 -3.12
N PHE A 33 -7.22 6.51 -1.79
CA PHE A 33 -6.55 7.46 -0.89
C PHE A 33 -5.07 7.64 -1.26
N HIS A 34 -4.36 6.54 -1.45
CA HIS A 34 -2.96 6.56 -1.88
C HIS A 34 -2.81 7.19 -3.27
N GLN A 35 -3.71 6.85 -4.19
CA GLN A 35 -3.72 7.41 -5.55
C GLN A 35 -3.97 8.92 -5.55
N GLY A 36 -4.91 9.40 -4.72
CA GLY A 36 -5.20 10.83 -4.57
C GLY A 36 -3.99 11.59 -4.04
N ILE A 37 -3.31 11.04 -3.04
CA ILE A 37 -2.09 11.64 -2.48
C ILE A 37 -0.93 11.60 -3.50
N THR A 38 -0.76 10.48 -4.21
CA THR A 38 0.18 10.39 -5.34
C THR A 38 -0.06 11.47 -6.38
N ASN A 39 -1.31 11.79 -6.72
CA ASN A 39 -1.65 12.82 -7.70
C ASN A 39 -1.27 14.25 -7.21
N ILE A 40 -1.22 14.47 -5.90
CA ILE A 40 -0.87 15.77 -5.30
C ILE A 40 0.66 15.89 -5.14
N ILE A 41 1.33 14.84 -4.68
CA ILE A 41 2.77 14.86 -4.34
C ILE A 41 3.65 14.47 -5.54
N GLY A 42 3.10 13.80 -6.55
CA GLY A 42 3.85 13.33 -7.73
C GLY A 42 4.77 12.13 -7.46
N LEU A 43 4.63 11.47 -6.31
CA LEU A 43 5.39 10.28 -5.92
C LEU A 43 4.69 8.98 -6.34
N SER A 44 5.46 7.91 -6.55
CA SER A 44 4.89 6.58 -6.86
C SER A 44 3.94 6.10 -5.76
N ILE A 45 2.93 5.33 -6.14
CA ILE A 45 1.90 4.84 -5.22
C ILE A 45 2.51 3.97 -4.10
N GLY A 46 3.58 3.24 -4.41
CA GLY A 46 4.32 2.44 -3.43
C GLY A 46 5.00 3.31 -2.37
N ASN A 47 5.67 4.39 -2.78
CA ASN A 47 6.33 5.30 -1.83
C ASN A 47 5.30 5.99 -0.94
N VAL A 48 4.19 6.43 -1.53
CA VAL A 48 3.09 7.06 -0.80
C VAL A 48 2.47 6.07 0.20
N SER A 49 2.29 4.81 -0.18
CA SER A 49 1.79 3.76 0.72
C SER A 49 2.71 3.49 1.91
N ILE A 50 4.01 3.41 1.68
CA ILE A 50 4.98 3.22 2.76
C ILE A 50 4.98 4.43 3.71
N MET A 51 4.95 5.64 3.17
CA MET A 51 4.92 6.87 3.98
C MET A 51 3.66 6.96 4.83
N ILE A 52 2.48 6.75 4.23
CA ILE A 52 1.19 6.80 4.94
C ILE A 52 1.13 5.73 6.01
N GLY A 53 1.54 4.49 5.69
CA GLY A 53 1.63 3.41 6.67
C GLY A 53 2.51 3.77 7.85
N LEU A 54 3.68 4.36 7.60
CA LEU A 54 4.58 4.82 8.65
C LEU A 54 3.96 5.94 9.50
N PHE A 55 3.31 6.93 8.87
CA PHE A 55 2.61 8.01 9.57
C PHE A 55 1.49 7.47 10.47
N ILE A 56 0.74 6.48 10.00
CA ILE A 56 -0.34 5.87 10.77
C ILE A 56 0.23 5.09 11.95
N CYS A 57 1.25 4.24 11.73
CA CYS A 57 1.91 3.52 12.82
C CYS A 57 2.45 4.48 13.89
N VAL A 58 3.13 5.57 13.49
CA VAL A 58 3.64 6.56 14.46
C VAL A 58 2.48 7.27 15.17
N GLY A 59 1.42 7.65 14.45
CA GLY A 59 0.25 8.28 15.04
C GLY A 59 -0.46 7.41 16.07
N VAL A 60 -0.61 6.12 15.77
CA VAL A 60 -1.20 5.12 16.68
C VAL A 60 -0.30 4.89 17.89
N ALA A 61 1.01 4.72 17.67
CA ALA A 61 1.99 4.57 18.75
C ALA A 61 1.99 5.78 19.71
N LEU A 62 1.83 7.00 19.20
CA LEU A 62 1.73 8.22 20.00
C LEU A 62 0.36 8.39 20.69
N ALA A 63 -0.72 7.88 20.08
CA ALA A 63 -2.06 7.90 20.66
C ALA A 63 -2.21 6.97 21.87
N GLY A 64 -1.24 6.08 22.13
CA GLY A 64 -1.21 5.21 23.30
C GLY A 64 -2.25 4.08 23.27
N GLU A 65 -2.96 3.91 22.15
CA GLU A 65 -3.74 2.71 21.91
C GLU A 65 -2.77 1.55 21.72
N LYS A 66 -2.94 0.48 22.53
CA LYS A 66 -2.16 -0.75 22.41
C LYS A 66 -2.27 -1.19 20.96
N GLU A 67 -1.19 -0.99 20.20
CA GLU A 67 -1.06 -1.56 18.87
C GLU A 67 -1.51 -3.00 19.01
N GLY A 68 -2.57 -3.36 18.28
CA GLY A 68 -3.27 -4.64 18.37
C GLY A 68 -2.42 -5.83 17.93
N MET A 69 -1.13 -5.83 18.29
CA MET A 69 -0.40 -7.03 18.65
C MET A 69 -1.18 -7.70 19.80
N GLY A 70 -2.13 -8.54 19.38
CA GLY A 70 -2.58 -9.66 20.20
C GLY A 70 -1.39 -10.47 20.68
#